data_AF-A0A494WY45-F1
#
_entry.id   AF-A0A494WY45-F1
#
_cell.length_a   1.000
_cell.length_b   1.000
_cell.length_c   1.000
_cell.angle_alpha   90.00
_cell.angle_beta   90.00
_cell.angle_gamma   90.00
#
_symmetry.space_group_name_H-M   'P 1'
#
loop_
_entity.id
_entity.type
_entity.pdbx_description
1 polymer ?
#
loop_
_entity_poly.entity_id
_entity_poly.type
_entity_poly.pdbx_seq_one_letter_code
_entity_poly.pdbx_strand_id
1 'polypeptide(L)'
;MEWAYTRHGVGLRFVNGDGVVVDMHDHILKGDVIDAHRMCEYIISTQNNFNDDVKLYSKCEQALTDLESIGVIEKVGGGERLWRLTR
;
A
#
# COMPACT_ATOMS: atom_id res chain seq x y z
N MET A 1 -1.20 -25.03 13.67
CA MET A 1 -1.74 -23.88 12.94
C MET A 1 -0.55 -23.14 12.37
N GLU A 2 -0.25 -23.35 11.09
CA GLU A 2 0.86 -22.68 10.41
C GLU A 2 0.37 -21.35 9.82
N TRP A 3 1.19 -20.31 9.96
CA TRP A 3 0.96 -19.00 9.38
C TRP A 3 1.98 -18.80 8.25
N ALA A 4 1.48 -18.48 7.05
CA ALA A 4 2.29 -17.98 5.95
C ALA A 4 2.34 -16.46 6.01
N TYR A 5 3.46 -15.85 5.61
CA TYR A 5 3.56 -14.39 5.52
C TYR A 5 4.10 -13.92 4.17
N THR A 6 3.64 -12.75 3.72
CA THR A 6 4.15 -12.06 2.54
C THR A 6 4.39 -10.59 2.84
N ARG A 7 5.51 -10.04 2.37
CA ARG A 7 5.80 -8.60 2.46
C ARG A 7 5.09 -7.87 1.32
N HIS A 8 4.48 -6.73 1.62
CA HIS A 8 3.73 -5.94 0.64
C HIS A 8 3.84 -4.43 0.98
N GLY A 9 4.55 -3.67 0.14
CA GLY A 9 4.97 -2.30 0.50
C GLY A 9 5.83 -2.31 1.77
N VAL A 10 5.45 -1.49 2.76
CA VAL A 10 6.04 -1.50 4.12
C VAL A 10 5.37 -2.49 5.08
N GLY A 11 4.39 -3.26 4.61
CA GLY A 11 3.58 -4.15 5.43
C GLY A 11 3.97 -5.62 5.34
N LEU A 12 3.39 -6.39 6.25
CA LEU A 12 3.39 -7.83 6.30
C LEU A 12 1.95 -8.32 6.35
N ARG A 13 1.60 -9.18 5.41
CA ARG A 13 0.36 -9.93 5.40
C ARG A 13 0.60 -11.31 5.96
N PHE A 14 -0.22 -11.75 6.91
CA PHE A 14 -0.20 -13.10 7.47
C PHE A 14 -1.49 -13.81 7.10
N VAL A 15 -1.38 -15.06 6.64
CA VAL A 15 -2.53 -15.91 6.28
C VAL A 15 -2.36 -17.27 6.94
N ASN A 16 -3.40 -17.77 7.60
CA ASN A 16 -3.42 -19.12 8.16
C ASN A 16 -4.23 -20.11 7.29
N GLY A 17 -4.17 -21.40 7.65
CA GLY A 17 -4.89 -22.47 6.95
C GLY A 17 -6.43 -22.37 6.99
N ASP A 18 -6.99 -21.54 7.88
CA ASP A 18 -8.43 -21.29 8.00
C ASP A 18 -8.88 -20.06 7.19
N GLY A 19 -7.97 -19.42 6.45
CA GLY A 19 -8.24 -18.24 5.64
C GLY A 19 -8.30 -16.93 6.42
N VAL A 20 -7.87 -16.92 7.69
CA VAL A 20 -7.74 -15.67 8.47
C VAL A 20 -6.58 -14.86 7.92
N VAL A 21 -6.84 -13.59 7.63
CA VAL A 21 -5.85 -12.63 7.13
C VAL A 21 -5.60 -11.55 8.18
N VAL A 22 -4.33 -11.31 8.50
CA VAL A 22 -3.88 -10.19 9.34
C VAL A 22 -2.90 -9.36 8.53
N ASP A 23 -3.25 -8.11 8.25
CA ASP A 23 -2.35 -7.14 7.62
C ASP A 23 -1.73 -6.23 8.69
N MET A 24 -0.41 -6.26 8.79
CA MET A 24 0.38 -5.38 9.66
C MET A 24 1.21 -4.44 8.79
N HIS A 25 0.87 -3.16 8.75
CA HIS A 25 1.73 -2.15 8.14
C HIS A 25 2.72 -1.65 9.20
N ASP A 26 4.03 -1.68 8.91
CA ASP A 26 4.97 -0.96 9.77
C ASP A 26 4.49 0.49 9.87
N HIS A 27 4.54 1.02 11.09
CA HIS A 27 4.27 2.42 11.36
C HIS A 27 5.35 3.22 10.61
N ILE A 28 5.14 3.56 9.33
CA ILE A 28 6.10 4.39 8.60
C ILE A 28 6.25 5.66 9.41
N LEU A 29 7.46 5.83 9.95
CA LEU A 29 7.87 6.82 10.93
C LEU A 29 7.72 8.28 10.46
N LYS A 30 7.23 8.52 9.24
CA LYS A 30 6.99 9.84 8.67
C LYS A 30 5.68 9.87 7.91
N GLY A 31 4.76 10.74 8.35
CA GLY A 31 3.43 10.92 7.74
C GLY A 31 3.43 11.54 6.34
N ASP A 32 4.60 11.80 5.76
CA ASP A 32 4.76 12.32 4.39
C ASP A 32 5.11 11.24 3.35
N VAL A 33 5.16 9.95 3.75
CA VAL A 33 5.47 8.82 2.87
C VAL A 33 4.23 7.95 2.64
N ILE A 34 4.00 7.58 1.38
CA ILE A 34 2.87 6.77 0.92
C ILE A 34 3.34 5.63 0.01
N ASP A 35 2.60 4.52 0.04
CA ASP A 35 2.70 3.42 -0.91
C ASP A 35 1.32 3.08 -1.49
N ALA A 36 1.29 2.20 -2.49
CA ALA A 36 0.05 1.81 -3.15
C ALA A 36 -0.93 1.10 -2.20
N HIS A 37 -0.43 0.36 -1.19
CA HIS A 37 -1.28 -0.32 -0.21
C HIS A 37 -2.02 0.68 0.67
N ARG A 38 -1.33 1.66 1.24
CA ARG A 38 -1.93 2.72 2.04
C ARG A 38 -2.96 3.54 1.26
N MET A 39 -2.69 3.80 -0.02
CA MET A 39 -3.65 4.46 -0.89
C MET A 39 -4.91 3.60 -1.10
N CYS A 40 -4.76 2.28 -1.26
CA CYS A 40 -5.90 1.35 -1.33
C CYS A 40 -6.71 1.37 -0.03
N GLU A 41 -6.05 1.24 1.12
CA GLU A 41 -6.71 1.25 2.44
C GLU A 41 -7.49 2.54 2.67
N TYR A 42 -6.90 3.68 2.32
CA TYR A 42 -7.59 4.96 2.40
C TYR A 42 -8.84 4.97 1.50
N ILE A 43 -8.72 4.58 0.24
CA ILE A 43 -9.86 4.54 -0.69
C ILE A 43 -10.96 3.60 -0.17
N ILE A 44 -10.61 2.40 0.30
CA ILE A 44 -11.55 1.44 0.89
C ILE A 44 -12.23 2.06 2.12
N SER A 45 -11.47 2.72 3.00
CA SER A 45 -12.04 3.37 4.19
C SER A 45 -13.04 4.49 3.86
N THR A 46 -12.88 5.14 2.70
CA THR A 46 -13.79 6.19 2.22
C THR A 46 -15.00 5.66 1.46
N GLN A 47 -14.95 4.41 1.01
CA GLN A 47 -16.05 3.77 0.29
C GLN A 47 -16.86 2.91 1.26
N ASN A 48 -18.09 3.33 1.56
CA ASN A 48 -19.04 2.58 2.41
C ASN A 48 -19.40 1.17 1.89
N ASN A 49 -18.94 0.80 0.69
CA ASN A 49 -19.04 -0.55 0.15
C ASN A 49 -17.64 -1.08 -0.10
N PHE A 50 -17.30 -2.19 0.59
CA PHE A 50 -16.15 -3.03 0.29
C PHE A 50 -16.36 -3.66 -1.09
N ASN A 51 -16.10 -2.89 -2.15
CA ASN A 51 -15.94 -3.46 -3.46
C ASN A 51 -14.49 -3.94 -3.51
N ASP A 52 -14.30 -5.26 -3.46
CA ASP A 52 -13.03 -5.93 -3.76
C ASP A 52 -12.72 -5.72 -5.25
N ASP A 53 -12.41 -4.48 -5.61
CA ASP A 53 -11.87 -4.17 -6.92
C ASP A 53 -10.48 -4.81 -6.96
N VAL A 54 -10.43 -6.02 -7.54
CA VAL A 54 -9.23 -6.85 -7.72
C VAL A 54 -8.10 -6.06 -8.39
N LYS A 55 -8.39 -4.91 -9.01
CA LYS A 55 -7.44 -4.03 -9.68
C LYS A 55 -7.12 -2.74 -8.92
N LEU A 56 -7.67 -2.52 -7.71
CA LEU A 56 -7.47 -1.28 -6.95
C LEU A 56 -5.98 -1.02 -6.69
N TYR A 57 -5.23 -2.07 -6.31
CA TYR A 57 -3.79 -1.97 -6.09
C TYR A 57 -3.06 -1.47 -7.35
N SER A 58 -3.29 -2.12 -8.49
CA SER A 58 -2.64 -1.73 -9.76
C SER A 58 -3.03 -0.30 -10.18
N LYS A 59 -4.26 0.14 -9.91
CA LYS A 59 -4.70 1.52 -10.16
C LYS A 59 -3.97 2.51 -9.27
N CYS A 60 -3.83 2.22 -7.97
CA CYS A 60 -3.11 3.08 -7.03
C CYS A 60 -1.62 3.17 -7.39
N GLU A 61 -1.00 2.06 -7.75
CA GLU A 61 0.39 2.01 -8.18
C GLU A 61 0.65 2.80 -9.47
N GLN A 62 -0.26 2.69 -10.45
CA GLN A 62 -0.18 3.49 -11.67
C GLN A 62 -0.35 4.97 -11.35
N ALA A 63 -1.32 5.35 -10.51
CA ALA A 63 -1.53 6.74 -10.12
C ALA A 63 -0.30 7.35 -9.43
N LEU A 64 0.37 6.61 -8.55
CA LEU A 64 1.61 7.06 -7.91
C LEU A 64 2.75 7.22 -8.93
N THR A 65 2.85 6.30 -9.89
CA THR A 65 3.83 6.41 -10.99
C THR A 65 3.56 7.65 -11.86
N ASP A 66 2.30 7.94 -12.15
CA ASP A 66 1.91 9.11 -12.93
C ASP A 66 2.24 10.41 -12.17
N LEU A 67 1.95 10.47 -10.86
CA LEU A 67 2.28 11.60 -9.99
C LEU A 67 3.80 11.82 -9.87
N GLU A 68 4.59 10.74 -9.83
CA GLU A 68 6.05 10.80 -9.87
C GLU A 68 6.54 11.40 -11.20
N SER A 69 5.96 10.98 -12.33
CA SER A 69 6.37 11.44 -13.66
C SER A 69 6.17 12.94 -13.88
N ILE A 70 5.21 13.55 -13.17
CA ILE A 70 4.94 14.99 -13.22
C ILE A 70 5.56 15.76 -12.05
N GLY A 71 6.37 15.11 -11.20
CA GLY A 71 7.12 15.73 -10.12
C GLY A 71 6.32 16.13 -8.89
N VAL A 72 5.09 15.62 -8.72
CA VAL A 72 4.26 15.88 -7.51
C VAL A 72 4.74 15.06 -6.32
N ILE A 73 5.30 13.88 -6.57
CA ILE A 73 5.93 13.03 -5.57
C ILE A 73 7.29 12.53 -6.04
N GLU A 74 8.17 12.19 -5.11
CA GLU A 74 9.49 11.59 -5.38
C GLU A 74 9.60 10.21 -4.73
N LYS A 75 10.31 9.27 -5.38
CA LYS A 75 10.59 7.95 -4.80
C LYS A 75 11.52 8.06 -3.60
N VAL A 76 11.26 7.26 -2.57
CA VAL A 76 12.04 7.24 -1.33
C VAL A 76 12.62 5.83 -1.11
N GLY A 77 13.93 5.76 -0.88
CA GLY A 77 14.62 4.47 -0.67
C GLY A 77 14.99 3.77 -1.98
N GLY A 78 16.15 3.10 -2.00
CA GLY A 78 16.78 2.56 -3.23
C GLY A 78 16.14 1.31 -3.84
N GLY A 79 14.86 1.02 -3.56
CA GLY A 79 14.20 -0.19 -4.09
C GLY A 79 12.78 -0.45 -3.59
N GLU A 80 12.34 0.25 -2.55
CA GLU A 80 10.96 0.14 -2.07
C GLU A 80 10.02 1.01 -2.93
N ARG A 81 8.80 0.53 -3.18
CA ARG A 81 7.76 1.29 -3.90
C ARG A 81 7.11 2.31 -2.97
N LEU A 82 7.91 3.26 -2.51
CA LEU A 82 7.52 4.33 -1.59
C LEU A 82 7.72 5.68 -2.25
N TRP A 83 6.80 6.59 -2.01
CA TRP A 83 6.84 7.94 -2.52
C TRP A 83 6.59 8.95 -1.40
N ARG A 84 7.11 10.17 -1.55
CA ARG A 84 6.76 11.32 -0.70
C ARG A 84 6.41 12.54 -1.53
N LEU A 85 5.63 13.44 -0.95
CA LEU A 85 5.33 14.74 -1.58
C LEU A 85 6.60 15.56 -1.79
N THR A 86 6.77 16.05 -3.02
CA THR A 86 7.81 17.03 -3.34
C THR A 86 7.41 18.36 -2.69
N ARG A 87 8.33 18.98 -1.94
CA ARG A 87 8.10 20.30 -1.30
C ARG A 87 8.27 21.45 -2.28
#